data_AF-T0SX02-F1
#
_entry.id   AF-T0SX02-F1
#
_cell.length_a   1.000
_cell.length_b   1.000
_cell.length_c   1.000
_cell.angle_alpha   90.00
_cell.angle_beta   90.00
_cell.angle_gamma   90.00
#
_symmetry.space_group_name_H-M   'P 1'
#
loop_
_entity.id
_entity.type
_entity.pdbx_description
1 polymer ?
#
loop_
_entity_poly.entity_id
_entity_poly.type
_entity_poly.pdbx_seq_one_letter_code
_entity_poly.pdbx_strand_id
1 'polypeptide(L)'
;MLFERDLQISHEPNVNYFGIELSQTQYQQIRKRMDILKEKCPAHCSIALNFVKRKSRYIGEIMVKSLTETFYSRKIAHNPYHCYLHMEADIEEQLMDWKKRRFNNQKNHESIKHAYA
;
A
#
# COMPACT_ATOMS: atom_id res chain seq x y z
N MET A 1 -43.17 -22.55 -4.47
CA MET A 1 -42.61 -21.51 -5.37
C MET A 1 -42.54 -20.21 -4.60
N LEU A 2 -41.55 -19.39 -4.94
CA LEU A 2 -41.25 -18.03 -4.44
C LEU A 2 -40.44 -17.95 -3.13
N PHE A 3 -39.11 -17.99 -3.29
CA PHE A 3 -38.21 -17.17 -2.50
C PHE A 3 -37.54 -16.19 -3.47
N GLU A 4 -38.18 -15.04 -3.67
CA GLU A 4 -37.50 -13.85 -4.14
C GLU A 4 -36.54 -13.44 -3.03
N ARG A 5 -35.32 -13.99 -3.07
CA ARG A 5 -34.22 -13.44 -2.28
C ARG A 5 -33.94 -12.09 -2.89
N ASP A 6 -34.31 -11.04 -2.16
CA ASP A 6 -33.92 -9.66 -2.40
C ASP A 6 -32.41 -9.62 -2.71
N LEU A 7 -32.09 -9.61 -4.00
CA LEU A 7 -30.87 -9.05 -4.51
C LEU A 7 -30.95 -7.56 -4.17
N GLN A 8 -30.56 -7.21 -2.95
CA GLN A 8 -30.20 -5.84 -2.60
C GLN A 8 -29.03 -5.48 -3.51
N ILE A 9 -29.36 -4.98 -4.69
CA ILE A 9 -28.44 -4.30 -5.58
C ILE A 9 -27.98 -3.09 -4.77
N SER A 10 -26.82 -3.21 -4.13
CA SER A 10 -26.25 -2.11 -3.37
C SER A 10 -25.97 -0.98 -4.35
N HIS A 11 -26.83 0.03 -4.36
CA HIS A 11 -26.61 1.29 -5.06
C HIS A 11 -25.54 2.13 -4.34
N GLU A 12 -24.40 1.52 -4.00
CA GLU A 12 -23.25 2.30 -3.57
C GLU A 12 -22.77 3.14 -4.76
N PRO A 13 -22.55 4.45 -4.58
CA PRO A 13 -21.98 5.26 -5.63
C PRO A 13 -20.59 4.74 -5.95
N ASN A 14 -20.36 4.48 -7.23
CA ASN A 14 -19.02 4.24 -7.72
C ASN A 14 -18.27 5.57 -7.80
N VAL A 15 -16.99 5.54 -7.43
CA VAL A 15 -16.11 6.70 -7.42
C VAL A 15 -14.85 6.41 -8.24
N ASN A 16 -14.39 7.40 -9.00
CA ASN A 16 -13.17 7.28 -9.80
C ASN A 16 -11.98 7.78 -8.98
N TYR A 17 -11.19 6.85 -8.44
CA TYR A 17 -10.00 7.13 -7.64
C TYR A 17 -8.91 6.13 -7.98
N PHE A 18 -7.65 6.55 -7.82
CA PHE A 18 -6.47 5.70 -8.08
C PHE A 18 -6.45 5.12 -9.51
N GLY A 19 -7.01 5.82 -10.49
CA GLY A 19 -7.00 5.41 -11.90
C GLY A 19 -8.07 4.40 -12.32
N ILE A 20 -8.97 3.98 -11.41
CA ILE A 20 -10.07 3.06 -11.72
C ILE A 20 -11.37 3.46 -11.01
N GLU A 21 -12.47 2.87 -11.46
CA GLU A 21 -13.76 2.94 -10.78
C GLU A 21 -13.81 1.92 -9.62
N LEU A 22 -14.12 2.40 -8.42
CA LEU A 22 -14.23 1.63 -7.18
C LEU A 22 -15.58 1.87 -6.54
N SER A 23 -16.10 0.89 -5.80
CA SER A 23 -17.22 1.17 -4.90
C SER A 23 -16.76 2.08 -3.76
N GLN A 24 -17.69 2.87 -3.20
CA GLN A 24 -17.40 3.73 -2.06
C GLN A 24 -16.75 2.96 -0.89
N THR A 25 -17.25 1.76 -0.59
CA THR A 25 -16.68 0.91 0.46
C THR A 25 -15.25 0.47 0.15
N GLN A 26 -14.96 0.04 -1.08
CA GLN A 26 -13.59 -0.36 -1.47
C GLN A 26 -12.62 0.83 -1.39
N TYR A 27 -13.05 2.00 -1.85
CA TYR A 27 -12.25 3.22 -1.75
C TYR A 27 -11.92 3.56 -0.29
N GLN A 28 -12.91 3.55 0.60
CA GLN A 28 -12.70 3.84 2.02
C GLN A 28 -11.76 2.84 2.69
N GLN A 29 -11.88 1.55 2.36
CA GLN A 29 -10.99 0.50 2.87
C GLN A 29 -9.55 0.73 2.42
N ILE A 30 -9.32 0.96 1.12
CA ILE A 30 -7.98 1.23 0.57
C ILE A 30 -7.40 2.50 1.20
N ARG A 31 -8.18 3.57 1.28
CA ARG A 31 -7.74 4.85 1.86
C ARG A 31 -7.31 4.71 3.32
N LYS A 32 -8.14 4.07 4.16
CA LYS A 32 -7.81 3.86 5.57
C LYS A 32 -6.50 3.09 5.73
N ARG A 33 -6.28 2.08 4.89
CA ARG A 33 -5.04 1.30 4.92
C ARG A 33 -3.84 2.09 4.43
N MET A 34 -4.01 2.94 3.40
CA MET A 34 -2.95 3.84 2.96
C MET A 34 -2.52 4.84 4.05
N ASP A 35 -3.48 5.36 4.82
CA ASP A 35 -3.18 6.25 5.95
C ASP A 35 -2.34 5.52 7.01
N ILE A 36 -2.71 4.27 7.34
CA ILE A 36 -1.93 3.42 8.25
C ILE A 36 -0.53 3.12 7.68
N LEU A 37 -0.42 2.82 6.39
CA LEU A 37 0.86 2.58 5.73
C LEU A 37 1.76 3.83 5.81
N LYS A 38 1.17 5.02 5.63
CA LYS A 38 1.88 6.30 5.70
C LYS A 38 2.51 6.54 7.08
N GLU A 39 1.84 6.17 8.16
CA GLU A 39 2.40 6.26 9.52
C GLU A 39 3.65 5.39 9.71
N LYS A 40 3.77 4.28 8.96
CA LYS A 40 4.91 3.36 9.05
C LYS A 40 6.11 3.77 8.20
N CYS A 41 5.90 4.67 7.25
CA CYS A 41 6.89 5.12 6.27
C CYS A 41 7.91 6.09 6.88
N PRO A 42 9.06 6.33 6.22
CA PRO A 42 10.01 7.35 6.64
C PRO A 42 9.38 8.76 6.68
N ALA A 43 9.94 9.65 7.49
CA ALA A 43 9.53 11.05 7.53
C ALA A 43 9.63 11.71 6.15
N HIS A 44 8.71 12.64 5.86
CA HIS A 44 8.64 13.37 4.59
C HIS A 44 8.58 12.47 3.34
N CYS A 45 7.84 11.36 3.41
CA CYS A 45 7.57 10.52 2.25
C CYS A 45 6.31 10.95 1.49
N SER A 46 6.30 10.69 0.19
CA SER A 46 5.12 10.74 -0.67
C SER A 46 4.71 9.32 -1.05
N ILE A 47 3.41 9.02 -1.02
CA ILE A 47 2.85 7.74 -1.46
C ILE A 47 2.00 7.98 -2.70
N ALA A 48 2.30 7.27 -3.78
CA ALA A 48 1.51 7.25 -5.00
C ALA A 48 0.94 5.85 -5.21
N LEU A 49 -0.38 5.75 -5.32
CA LEU A 49 -1.10 4.51 -5.65
C LEU A 49 -1.84 4.71 -6.95
N ASN A 50 -1.65 3.79 -7.88
CA ASN A 50 -2.34 3.77 -9.16
C ASN A 50 -2.80 2.35 -9.50
N PHE A 51 -3.95 2.24 -10.14
CA PHE A 51 -4.45 1.03 -10.75
C PHE A 51 -4.71 1.26 -12.22
N VAL A 52 -4.55 0.19 -12.98
CA VAL A 52 -4.95 0.12 -14.38
C VAL A 52 -5.78 -1.14 -14.56
N LYS A 53 -7.02 -0.99 -14.99
CA LYS A 53 -7.86 -2.11 -15.38
C LYS A 53 -7.44 -2.62 -16.76
N ARG A 54 -7.08 -3.90 -16.86
CA ARG A 54 -6.80 -4.59 -18.14
C ARG A 54 -7.65 -5.85 -18.26
N LYS A 55 -8.65 -5.82 -19.14
CA LYS A 55 -9.61 -6.92 -19.33
C LYS A 55 -10.28 -7.29 -17.99
N SER A 56 -10.08 -8.52 -17.51
CA SER A 56 -10.63 -9.07 -16.26
C SER A 56 -9.66 -8.97 -15.06
N ARG A 57 -8.58 -8.19 -15.18
CA ARG A 57 -7.56 -8.03 -14.13
C ARG A 57 -7.29 -6.56 -13.86
N TYR A 58 -6.83 -6.29 -12.65
CA TYR A 58 -6.32 -5.01 -12.20
C TYR A 58 -4.82 -5.14 -12.01
N ILE A 59 -4.09 -4.18 -12.58
CA ILE A 59 -2.66 -4.00 -12.34
C ILE A 59 -2.55 -2.83 -11.38
N GLY A 60 -2.07 -3.10 -10.16
CA GLY A 60 -1.80 -2.08 -9.16
C GLY A 60 -0.32 -1.76 -9.13
N GLU A 61 -0.01 -0.49 -8.89
CA GLU A 61 1.33 0.03 -8.66
C GLU A 61 1.28 0.96 -7.45
N ILE A 62 2.13 0.70 -6.46
CA ILE A 62 2.35 1.59 -5.31
C ILE A 62 3.82 1.99 -5.25
N MET A 63 4.06 3.28 -5.01
CA MET A 63 5.39 3.84 -4.82
C MET A 63 5.40 4.71 -3.57
N VAL A 64 6.31 4.42 -2.65
CA VAL A 64 6.61 5.25 -1.49
C VAL A 64 7.99 5.86 -1.70
N LYS A 65 8.05 7.17 -1.91
CA LYS A 65 9.29 7.90 -2.16
C LYS A 65 9.63 8.77 -0.96
N SER A 66 10.84 8.61 -0.44
CA SER A 66 11.45 9.50 0.56
C SER A 66 12.67 10.19 -0.04
N LEU A 67 13.34 11.05 0.74
CA LEU A 67 14.58 11.70 0.30
C LEU A 67 15.72 10.72 -0.02
N THR A 68 15.75 9.58 0.67
CA THR A 68 16.90 8.66 0.65
C THR A 68 16.59 7.28 0.09
N GLU A 69 15.32 6.90 0.03
CA GLU A 69 14.89 5.54 -0.30
C GLU A 69 13.57 5.59 -1.08
N THR A 70 13.41 4.67 -2.03
CA THR A 70 12.17 4.50 -2.78
C THR A 70 11.71 3.04 -2.67
N PHE A 71 10.51 2.85 -2.15
CA PHE A 71 9.87 1.55 -2.05
C PHE A 71 8.85 1.43 -3.18
N TYR A 72 8.79 0.26 -3.82
CA TYR A 72 7.94 0.04 -4.97
C TYR A 72 7.37 -1.37 -4.96
N SER A 73 6.08 -1.49 -5.25
CA SER A 73 5.47 -2.79 -5.53
C SER A 73 4.48 -2.67 -6.67
N ARG A 74 4.41 -3.73 -7.46
CA ARG A 74 3.48 -3.89 -8.57
C ARG A 74 2.86 -5.27 -8.51
N LYS A 75 1.54 -5.34 -8.51
CA LYS A 75 0.80 -6.60 -8.43
C LYS A 75 -0.31 -6.65 -9.47
N ILE A 76 -0.75 -7.88 -9.74
CA ILE A 76 -1.87 -8.16 -10.63
C ILE A 76 -2.87 -9.01 -9.86
N ALA A 77 -4.14 -8.60 -9.81
CA ALA A 77 -5.20 -9.38 -9.20
C ALA A 77 -6.53 -9.19 -9.92
N HIS A 78 -7.51 -10.05 -9.61
CA HIS A 78 -8.88 -9.94 -10.15
C HIS A 78 -9.74 -8.93 -9.38
N ASN A 79 -9.30 -8.53 -8.21
CA ASN A 79 -9.97 -7.57 -7.34
C ASN A 79 -8.99 -6.45 -6.94
N PRO A 80 -9.37 -5.16 -7.04
CA PRO A 80 -8.47 -4.05 -6.76
C PRO A 80 -8.06 -3.96 -5.29
N TYR A 81 -8.95 -4.29 -4.36
CA TYR A 81 -8.64 -4.35 -2.93
C TYR A 81 -7.63 -5.46 -2.63
N HIS A 82 -7.79 -6.65 -3.21
CA HIS A 82 -6.79 -7.72 -3.07
C HIS A 82 -5.45 -7.33 -3.69
N CYS A 83 -5.49 -6.64 -4.83
CA CYS A 83 -4.29 -6.09 -5.45
C CYS A 83 -3.56 -5.14 -4.50
N TYR A 84 -4.30 -4.26 -3.82
CA TYR A 84 -3.75 -3.37 -2.79
C TYR A 84 -3.11 -4.15 -1.64
N LEU A 85 -3.80 -5.14 -1.08
CA LEU A 85 -3.28 -5.93 0.05
C LEU A 85 -1.93 -6.59 -0.27
N HIS A 86 -1.79 -7.15 -1.47
CA HIS A 86 -0.53 -7.74 -1.91
C HIS A 86 0.58 -6.71 -2.07
N MET A 87 0.25 -5.51 -2.56
CA MET A 87 1.23 -4.43 -2.68
C MET A 87 1.64 -3.86 -1.33
N GLU A 88 0.69 -3.71 -0.41
CA GLU A 88 0.94 -3.24 0.95
C GLU A 88 1.88 -4.19 1.70
N ALA A 89 1.63 -5.50 1.63
CA ALA A 89 2.49 -6.50 2.26
C ALA A 89 3.95 -6.42 1.75
N ASP A 90 4.14 -6.28 0.43
CA ASP A 90 5.46 -6.09 -0.17
C ASP A 90 6.14 -4.80 0.34
N ILE A 91 5.40 -3.68 0.43
CA ILE A 91 5.97 -2.42 0.92
C ILE A 91 6.32 -2.51 2.41
N GLU A 92 5.49 -3.17 3.21
CA GLU A 92 5.77 -3.39 4.63
C GLU A 92 7.04 -4.22 4.83
N GLU A 93 7.26 -5.27 4.02
CA GLU A 93 8.49 -6.04 4.03
C GLU A 93 9.72 -5.17 3.69
N GLN A 94 9.64 -4.38 2.61
CA GLN A 94 10.74 -3.48 2.24
C GLN A 94 11.01 -2.42 3.32
N LEU A 95 9.97 -1.88 3.96
CA LEU A 95 10.09 -0.94 5.08
C LEU A 95 10.76 -1.60 6.30
N MET A 96 10.41 -2.84 6.61
CA MET A 96 11.05 -3.59 7.70
C MET A 96 12.54 -3.80 7.41
N ASP A 97 12.89 -4.20 6.20
CA ASP A 97 14.29 -4.43 5.84
C ASP A 97 15.10 -3.13 5.79
N TRP A 98 14.50 -2.04 5.34
CA TRP A 98 15.09 -0.72 5.47
C TRP A 98 15.32 -0.31 6.93
N LYS A 99 14.34 -0.52 7.82
CA LYS A 99 14.48 -0.25 9.26
C LYS A 99 15.65 -1.05 9.85
N LYS A 100 15.74 -2.35 9.56
CA LYS A 100 16.84 -3.21 10.01
C LYS A 100 18.20 -2.66 9.55
N ARG A 101 18.35 -2.33 8.26
CA ARG A 101 19.59 -1.77 7.71
C ARG A 101 19.96 -0.44 8.37
N ARG A 102 19.00 0.47 8.53
CA ARG A 102 19.20 1.79 9.11
C ARG A 102 19.69 1.73 10.56
N PHE A 103 19.04 0.93 11.40
CA PHE A 103 19.38 0.85 12.82
C PHE A 103 20.60 -0.02 13.11
N ASN A 104 20.86 -1.07 12.33
CA ASN A 104 22.08 -1.86 12.47
C ASN A 104 23.33 -1.06 12.11
N ASN A 105 23.26 -0.21 11.08
CA ASN A 105 24.36 0.67 10.72
C ASN A 105 24.63 1.75 11.79
N GLN A 106 23.59 2.19 12.50
CA GLN A 106 23.74 3.13 13.61
C GLN A 106 24.50 2.52 14.80
N LYS A 107 24.19 1.27 15.18
CA LYS A 107 24.88 0.56 16.26
C LYS A 107 26.38 0.41 16.01
N ASN A 108 26.76 0.07 14.78
CA ASN A 108 28.17 -0.04 14.40
C ASN A 108 28.93 1.30 14.52
N HIS A 109 28.24 2.43 14.32
CA HIS A 109 28.85 3.75 14.41
C HIS A 109 29.07 4.22 15.87
N GLU A 110 28.22 3.79 16.80
CA GLU A 110 28.37 4.07 18.23
C GLU A 110 29.49 3.25 18.87
N SER A 111 29.64 1.98 18.49
CA SER A 111 30.74 1.13 19.00
C SER A 111 32.13 1.65 18.63
N ILE A 112 32.28 2.32 17.48
CA ILE A 112 33.55 2.93 17.06
C ILE A 112 33.85 4.17 17.91
N LYS A 113 32.84 4.97 18.29
CA LYS A 113 33.07 6.19 19.11
C LYS A 113 33.52 5.89 20.54
N HIS A 114 33.15 4.74 21.09
CA HIS A 114 33.57 4.31 22.43
C HIS A 114 34.87 3.50 22.46
N ALA A 115 35.39 3.08 21.30
CA ALA A 115 36.66 2.35 21.21
C ALA A 115 37.90 3.27 21.13
N TYR A 116 37.69 4.58 20.97
CA TYR A 116 38.74 5.60 20.82
C TYR A 116 38.59 6.77 21.81
N ALA A 117 37.84 6.59 22.90
CA ALA A 117 37.73 7.53 24.01
C ALA A 117 38.39 6.93 25.25
#